data_AF-A0A4P1K3A6-F1
#
_entry.id   AF-A0A4P1K3A6-F1
#
_cell.length_a   1.000
_cell.length_b   1.000
_cell.length_c   1.000
_cell.angle_alpha   90.00
_cell.angle_beta   90.00
_cell.angle_gamma   90.00
#
_symmetry.space_group_name_H-M   'P 1'
#
loop_
_entity.id
_entity.type
_entity.pdbx_description
1 polymer ?
#
loop_
_entity_poly.entity_id
_entity_poly.type
_entity_poly.pdbx_seq_one_letter_code
_entity_poly.pdbx_strand_id
1 'polypeptide(L)'
;MAQEFDLVVIGSGPGGYVAAIRASQLGQKVAIVERENLGGICLNWGCIPTKALLKSGEKFESLSHLKDYGLSASGASFDFDAIIQRSRGVAKQLNQGVGFLMKKNKIEVIEGSAKLEKGAAAPNVVVALKAGGSRTIEAKSVMLAVGARARALPQIGLEADGDKIWAYRDALAPKKLPQDLRGHRLGRHRHRVRQLLPRPRRRGDSR
;
A
#
# COMPACT_ATOMS: atom_id res chain seq x y z
N MET A 1 6.47 -25.66 30.30
CA MET A 1 5.41 -25.85 29.28
C MET A 1 5.96 -25.43 27.94
N ALA A 2 5.69 -26.18 26.86
CA ALA A 2 6.20 -25.86 25.54
C ALA A 2 5.39 -24.71 24.94
N GLN A 3 6.04 -23.58 24.67
CA GLN A 3 5.42 -22.45 24.00
C GLN A 3 5.04 -22.85 22.56
N GLU A 4 3.90 -22.37 22.09
CA GLU A 4 3.35 -22.76 20.79
C GLU A 4 4.26 -22.32 19.63
N PHE A 5 4.90 -21.15 19.77
CA PHE A 5 5.86 -20.61 18.82
C PHE A 5 7.11 -20.09 19.53
N ASP A 6 8.23 -20.04 18.80
CA ASP A 6 9.42 -19.32 19.25
C ASP A 6 9.25 -17.80 19.03
N LEU A 7 8.61 -17.42 17.92
CA LEU A 7 8.38 -16.02 17.57
C LEU A 7 6.97 -15.81 17.00
N VAL A 8 6.26 -14.82 17.55
CA VAL A 8 5.05 -14.27 16.93
C VAL A 8 5.34 -12.86 16.43
N VAL A 9 5.10 -12.63 15.15
CA VAL A 9 5.24 -11.30 14.52
C VAL A 9 3.85 -10.69 14.33
N ILE A 10 3.60 -9.51 14.88
CA ILE A 10 2.32 -8.80 14.74
C ILE A 10 2.45 -7.75 13.63
N GLY A 11 1.82 -8.01 12.50
CA GLY A 11 1.85 -7.19 11.30
C GLY A 11 2.79 -7.73 10.23
N SER A 12 2.33 -7.75 8.99
CA SER A 12 3.05 -8.33 7.85
C SER A 12 3.56 -7.29 6.84
N GLY A 13 3.85 -6.07 7.31
CA GLY A 13 4.60 -5.09 6.50
C GLY A 13 6.03 -5.56 6.17
N PRO A 14 6.80 -4.78 5.39
CA PRO A 14 8.17 -5.12 5.02
C PRO A 14 9.07 -5.53 6.20
N GLY A 15 8.95 -4.87 7.35
CA GLY A 15 9.69 -5.26 8.55
C GLY A 15 9.24 -6.61 9.13
N GLY A 16 7.94 -6.90 9.10
CA GLY A 16 7.35 -8.07 9.72
C GLY A 16 7.59 -9.36 8.93
N TYR A 17 7.19 -9.41 7.66
CA TYR A 17 7.31 -10.66 6.89
C TYR A 17 8.78 -11.03 6.61
N VAL A 18 9.68 -10.04 6.48
CA VAL A 18 11.12 -10.30 6.30
C VAL A 18 11.72 -10.86 7.59
N ALA A 19 11.37 -10.29 8.75
CA ALA A 19 11.82 -10.81 10.04
C ALA A 19 11.29 -12.23 10.30
N ALA A 20 10.03 -12.51 9.98
CA ALA A 20 9.43 -13.83 10.11
C ALA A 20 10.15 -14.88 9.23
N ILE A 21 10.45 -14.53 7.97
CA ILE A 21 11.27 -15.37 7.07
C ILE A 21 12.64 -15.63 7.68
N ARG A 22 13.31 -14.58 8.17
CA ARG A 22 14.65 -14.74 8.72
C ARG A 22 14.65 -15.60 9.98
N ALA A 23 13.68 -15.42 10.88
CA ALA A 23 13.52 -16.23 12.07
C ALA A 23 13.29 -17.71 11.74
N SER A 24 12.41 -18.00 10.78
CA SER A 24 12.17 -19.37 10.30
C SER A 24 13.45 -20.00 9.73
N GLN A 25 14.22 -19.26 8.93
CA GLN A 25 15.52 -19.73 8.40
C GLN A 25 16.55 -20.02 9.49
N LEU A 26 16.43 -19.41 10.66
CA LEU A 26 17.27 -19.66 11.84
C LEU A 26 16.74 -20.83 12.71
N GLY A 27 15.74 -21.58 12.23
CA GLY A 27 15.20 -22.76 12.89
C GLY A 27 14.08 -22.49 13.90
N GLN A 28 13.59 -21.25 13.99
CA GLN A 28 12.48 -20.91 14.89
C GLN A 28 11.13 -21.34 14.30
N LYS A 29 10.22 -21.80 15.15
CA LYS A 29 8.80 -21.95 14.81
C LYS A 29 8.12 -20.58 14.89
N VAL A 30 7.63 -20.07 13.74
CA VAL A 30 7.16 -18.68 13.61
C VAL A 30 5.70 -18.62 13.20
N ALA A 31 4.97 -17.70 13.81
CA ALA A 31 3.66 -17.24 13.34
C ALA A 31 3.69 -15.75 13.00
N ILE A 32 2.87 -15.35 12.03
CA ILE A 32 2.59 -13.96 11.71
C ILE A 32 1.09 -13.69 11.84
N VAL A 33 0.73 -12.60 12.52
CA VAL A 33 -0.66 -12.15 12.65
C VAL A 33 -0.87 -10.95 11.72
N GLU A 34 -1.79 -11.06 10.78
CA GLU A 34 -2.14 -10.00 9.83
C GLU A 34 -3.65 -9.83 9.75
N ARG A 35 -4.14 -8.58 9.85
CA ARG A 35 -5.57 -8.28 9.84
C ARG A 35 -6.14 -7.99 8.45
N GLU A 36 -5.30 -7.57 7.51
CA GLU A 36 -5.70 -7.20 6.16
C GLU A 36 -5.02 -8.11 5.13
N ASN A 37 -3.95 -7.63 4.48
CA ASN A 37 -3.28 -8.30 3.38
C ASN A 37 -1.78 -8.40 3.67
N LEU A 38 -1.20 -9.57 3.35
CA LEU A 38 0.25 -9.78 3.44
C LEU A 38 1.05 -8.71 2.66
N GLY A 39 2.20 -8.31 3.20
CA GLY A 39 3.04 -7.23 2.65
C GLY A 39 2.71 -5.84 3.17
N GLY A 40 1.64 -5.70 3.97
CA GLY A 40 1.24 -4.46 4.64
C GLY A 40 1.02 -3.29 3.68
N ILE A 41 1.15 -2.07 4.19
CA ILE A 41 0.84 -0.85 3.41
C ILE A 41 1.78 -0.67 2.23
N CYS A 42 3.10 -0.85 2.42
CA CYS A 42 4.11 -0.62 1.38
C CYS A 42 3.76 -1.35 0.07
N LEU A 43 3.36 -2.62 0.20
CA LEU A 43 3.01 -3.46 -0.94
C LEU A 43 1.60 -3.19 -1.46
N ASN A 44 0.60 -3.13 -0.58
CA ASN A 44 -0.79 -3.13 -1.02
C ASN A 44 -1.33 -1.73 -1.38
N TRP A 45 -0.82 -0.68 -0.72
CA TRP A 45 -1.39 0.67 -0.75
C TRP A 45 -0.32 1.76 -0.59
N GLY A 46 0.92 1.49 -0.96
CA GLY A 46 2.04 2.37 -0.67
C GLY A 46 3.01 2.43 -1.84
N CYS A 47 4.27 2.13 -1.57
CA CYS A 47 5.36 2.17 -2.52
C CYS A 47 5.02 1.47 -3.84
N ILE A 48 4.65 0.19 -3.80
CA ILE A 48 4.49 -0.62 -5.01
C ILE A 48 3.47 -0.02 -5.99
N PRO A 49 2.20 0.22 -5.60
CA PRO A 49 1.23 0.80 -6.53
C PRO A 49 1.60 2.24 -6.92
N THR A 50 2.20 3.03 -6.01
CA THR A 50 2.65 4.40 -6.34
C THR A 50 3.69 4.37 -7.44
N LYS A 51 4.73 3.52 -7.33
CA LYS A 51 5.81 3.44 -8.31
C LYS A 51 5.31 2.84 -9.63
N ALA A 52 4.34 1.92 -9.59
CA ALA A 52 3.71 1.41 -10.80
C ALA A 52 2.99 2.53 -11.58
N LEU A 53 2.22 3.40 -10.89
CA LEU A 53 1.55 4.56 -11.49
C LEU A 53 2.56 5.58 -12.02
N LEU A 54 3.57 5.94 -11.21
CA LEU A 54 4.61 6.88 -11.62
C LEU A 54 5.34 6.40 -12.88
N LYS A 55 5.59 5.08 -13.01
CA LYS A 55 6.25 4.56 -14.20
C LYS A 55 5.40 4.68 -15.47
N SER A 56 4.07 4.52 -15.36
CA SER A 56 3.16 4.80 -16.48
C SER A 56 3.19 6.28 -16.87
N GLY A 57 3.15 7.17 -15.88
CA GLY A 57 3.25 8.63 -16.10
C GLY A 57 4.58 9.03 -16.74
N GLU A 58 5.71 8.50 -16.24
CA GLU A 58 7.05 8.74 -16.79
C GLU A 58 7.15 8.30 -18.26
N LYS A 59 6.54 7.15 -18.63
CA LYS A 59 6.54 6.70 -20.01
C LYS A 59 5.68 7.58 -20.91
N PHE A 60 4.53 8.03 -20.44
CA PHE A 60 3.73 8.97 -21.21
C PHE A 60 4.44 10.32 -21.38
N GLU A 61 5.05 10.85 -20.31
CA GLU A 61 5.79 12.11 -20.33
C GLU A 61 7.00 12.05 -21.27
N SER A 62 7.67 10.89 -21.36
CA SER A 62 8.81 10.73 -22.28
C SER A 62 8.47 10.98 -23.75
N LEU A 63 7.18 10.87 -24.13
CA LEU A 63 6.72 11.20 -25.49
C LEU A 63 6.87 12.69 -25.82
N SER A 64 6.80 13.57 -24.82
CA SER A 64 7.02 15.01 -24.96
C SER A 64 8.48 15.36 -25.27
N HIS A 65 9.41 14.43 -25.02
CA HIS A 65 10.86 14.61 -25.16
C HIS A 65 11.47 13.83 -26.33
N LEU A 66 10.66 13.23 -27.20
CA LEU A 66 11.16 12.40 -28.30
C LEU A 66 12.11 13.13 -29.25
N LYS A 67 11.88 14.44 -29.46
CA LYS A 67 12.71 15.27 -30.35
C LYS A 67 14.16 15.36 -29.88
N ASP A 68 14.41 15.31 -28.57
CA ASP A 68 15.76 15.34 -28.00
C ASP A 68 16.58 14.09 -28.41
N TYR A 69 15.89 13.05 -28.86
CA TYR A 69 16.47 11.80 -29.36
C TYR A 69 16.32 11.65 -30.89
N GLY A 70 15.91 12.70 -31.60
CA GLY A 70 15.65 12.63 -33.04
C GLY A 70 14.43 11.79 -33.44
N LEU A 71 13.53 11.49 -32.49
CA LEU A 71 12.33 10.70 -32.70
C LEU A 71 11.07 11.57 -32.80
N SER A 72 10.05 11.06 -33.49
CA SER A 72 8.74 11.72 -33.57
C SER A 72 7.61 10.70 -33.47
N ALA A 73 6.56 11.04 -32.73
CA ALA A 73 5.31 10.30 -32.66
C ALA A 73 4.12 11.27 -32.60
N SER A 74 2.96 10.87 -33.12
CA SER A 74 1.73 11.67 -33.15
C SER A 74 0.54 10.87 -32.62
N GLY A 75 -0.40 11.54 -31.94
CA GLY A 75 -1.66 10.93 -31.52
C GLY A 75 -1.60 10.06 -30.25
N ALA A 76 -0.63 10.30 -29.37
CA ALA A 76 -0.54 9.58 -28.10
C ALA A 76 -1.74 9.87 -27.18
N SER A 77 -2.32 8.81 -26.62
CA SER A 77 -3.37 8.86 -25.61
C SER A 77 -3.05 7.87 -24.48
N PHE A 78 -3.81 7.93 -23.40
CA PHE A 78 -3.71 6.96 -22.31
C PHE A 78 -5.08 6.51 -21.85
N ASP A 79 -5.15 5.27 -21.38
CA ASP A 79 -6.32 4.71 -20.70
C ASP A 79 -6.07 4.77 -19.19
N PHE A 80 -6.88 5.60 -18.51
CA PHE A 80 -6.75 5.81 -17.08
C PHE A 80 -7.06 4.54 -16.27
N ASP A 81 -8.13 3.85 -16.63
CA ASP A 81 -8.58 2.66 -15.90
C ASP A 81 -7.58 1.52 -16.09
N ALA A 82 -7.05 1.34 -17.29
CA ALA A 82 -5.99 0.36 -17.55
C ALA A 82 -4.70 0.66 -16.75
N ILE A 83 -4.33 1.93 -16.56
CA ILE A 83 -3.18 2.32 -15.74
C ILE A 83 -3.41 1.97 -14.26
N ILE A 84 -4.59 2.28 -13.71
CA ILE A 84 -4.95 1.91 -12.33
C ILE A 84 -4.95 0.39 -12.19
N GLN A 85 -5.61 -0.33 -13.11
CA GLN A 85 -5.67 -1.80 -13.11
C GLN A 85 -4.28 -2.43 -13.14
N ARG A 86 -3.37 -1.93 -13.98
CA ARG A 86 -1.96 -2.39 -13.99
C ARG A 86 -1.31 -2.21 -12.63
N SER A 87 -1.46 -1.04 -12.00
CA SER A 87 -0.90 -0.76 -10.67
C SER A 87 -1.43 -1.75 -9.62
N ARG A 88 -2.76 -2.00 -9.62
CA ARG A 88 -3.39 -2.98 -8.72
C ARG A 88 -2.94 -4.42 -9.02
N GLY A 89 -2.76 -4.77 -10.29
CA GLY A 89 -2.26 -6.07 -10.73
C GLY A 89 -0.85 -6.36 -10.21
N VAL A 90 0.06 -5.38 -10.30
CA VAL A 90 1.43 -5.49 -9.76
C VAL A 90 1.39 -5.72 -8.24
N ALA A 91 0.58 -4.95 -7.51
CA ALA A 91 0.43 -5.14 -6.06
C ALA A 91 -0.12 -6.54 -5.72
N LYS A 92 -1.14 -7.02 -6.45
CA LYS A 92 -1.72 -8.35 -6.27
C LYS A 92 -0.70 -9.46 -6.51
N GLN A 93 0.08 -9.37 -7.59
CA GLN A 93 1.11 -10.37 -7.91
C GLN A 93 2.15 -10.47 -6.79
N LEU A 94 2.64 -9.34 -6.29
CA LEU A 94 3.62 -9.34 -5.20
C LEU A 94 3.03 -9.84 -3.88
N ASN A 95 1.76 -9.52 -3.59
CA ASN A 95 1.07 -10.03 -2.41
C ASN A 95 0.99 -11.57 -2.43
N GLN A 96 0.63 -12.14 -3.58
CA GLN A 96 0.64 -13.60 -3.78
C GLN A 96 2.04 -14.19 -3.60
N GLY A 97 3.08 -13.50 -4.08
CA GLY A 97 4.49 -13.86 -3.85
C GLY A 97 4.85 -13.91 -2.35
N VAL A 98 4.41 -12.94 -1.55
CA VAL A 98 4.60 -12.98 -0.09
C VAL A 98 3.88 -14.18 0.53
N GLY A 99 2.64 -14.46 0.12
CA GLY A 99 1.90 -15.64 0.56
C GLY A 99 2.62 -16.96 0.25
N PHE A 100 3.21 -17.06 -0.94
CA PHE A 100 4.06 -18.20 -1.31
C PHE A 100 5.29 -18.32 -0.40
N LEU A 101 5.95 -17.20 -0.10
CA LEU A 101 7.12 -17.20 0.79
C LEU A 101 6.78 -17.64 2.22
N MET A 102 5.60 -17.26 2.75
CA MET A 102 5.17 -17.74 4.08
C MET A 102 5.04 -19.26 4.10
N LYS A 103 4.36 -19.84 3.10
CA LYS A 103 4.22 -21.29 2.95
C LYS A 103 5.56 -22.00 2.79
N LYS A 104 6.44 -21.47 1.92
CA LYS A 104 7.78 -22.04 1.67
C LYS A 104 8.63 -22.09 2.94
N ASN A 105 8.54 -21.06 3.80
CA ASN A 105 9.27 -20.99 5.05
C ASN A 105 8.49 -21.61 6.23
N LYS A 106 7.39 -22.34 5.99
CA LYS A 106 6.57 -22.98 7.04
C LYS A 106 6.12 -22.01 8.15
N ILE A 107 5.90 -20.74 7.78
CA ILE A 107 5.41 -19.71 8.70
C ILE A 107 3.89 -19.80 8.72
N GLU A 108 3.32 -19.91 9.91
CA GLU A 108 1.88 -19.88 10.07
C GLU A 108 1.36 -18.45 9.91
N VAL A 109 0.38 -18.26 9.02
CA VAL A 109 -0.29 -16.97 8.82
C VAL A 109 -1.64 -17.02 9.51
N ILE A 110 -1.83 -16.17 10.51
CA ILE A 110 -3.06 -16.08 11.29
C ILE A 110 -3.76 -14.79 10.89
N GLU A 111 -4.90 -14.94 10.21
CA GLU A 111 -5.69 -13.79 9.78
C GLU A 111 -6.53 -13.25 10.94
N GLY A 112 -6.18 -12.06 11.44
CA GLY A 112 -6.86 -11.47 12.58
C GLY A 112 -6.18 -10.23 13.15
N SER A 113 -6.82 -9.64 14.15
CA SER A 113 -6.26 -8.51 14.90
C SER A 113 -5.71 -8.99 16.24
N ALA A 114 -4.44 -8.72 16.51
CA ALA A 114 -3.79 -9.09 17.77
C ALA A 114 -3.87 -7.99 18.83
N LYS A 115 -3.96 -8.42 20.08
CA LYS A 115 -3.78 -7.63 21.30
C LYS A 115 -2.85 -8.37 22.25
N LEU A 116 -1.98 -7.64 22.94
CA LEU A 116 -1.13 -8.20 23.99
C LEU A 116 -1.86 -8.19 25.33
N GLU A 117 -1.74 -9.29 26.08
CA GLU A 117 -2.12 -9.30 27.49
C GLU A 117 -1.15 -8.44 28.34
N LYS A 118 -1.60 -8.00 29.51
CA LYS A 118 -0.76 -7.21 30.43
C LYS A 118 0.13 -8.14 31.27
N GLY A 119 1.34 -7.68 31.60
CA GLY A 119 2.06 -8.16 32.79
C GLY A 119 3.27 -9.08 32.59
N ALA A 120 3.64 -9.44 31.36
CA ALA A 120 4.83 -10.26 31.09
C ALA A 120 5.76 -9.62 30.03
N ALA A 121 7.05 -9.96 30.09
CA ALA A 121 8.04 -9.52 29.10
C ALA A 121 7.78 -10.10 27.69
N ALA A 122 7.29 -11.34 27.63
CA ALA A 122 6.68 -11.94 26.44
C ALA A 122 5.19 -12.20 26.75
N PRO A 123 4.30 -11.21 26.51
CA PRO A 123 2.89 -11.35 26.81
C PRO A 123 2.19 -12.29 25.82
N ASN A 124 1.15 -12.97 26.29
CA ASN A 124 0.26 -13.74 25.42
C ASN A 124 -0.35 -12.84 24.35
N VAL A 125 -0.47 -13.39 23.14
CA VAL A 125 -1.06 -12.69 22.00
C VAL A 125 -2.47 -13.21 21.80
N VAL A 126 -3.46 -12.37 22.10
CA VAL A 126 -4.87 -12.66 21.83
C VAL A 126 -5.21 -12.16 20.43
N VAL A 127 -5.54 -13.08 19.54
CA VAL A 127 -5.92 -12.78 18.15
C VAL A 127 -7.43 -12.92 17.99
N ALA A 128 -8.11 -11.82 17.67
CA ALA A 128 -9.47 -11.85 17.15
C ALA A 128 -9.40 -12.31 15.69
N LEU A 129 -9.84 -13.54 15.41
CA LEU A 129 -9.73 -14.16 14.10
C LEU A 129 -10.68 -13.52 13.11
N LYS A 130 -10.24 -13.33 11.87
CA LYS A 130 -11.06 -12.78 10.79
C LYS A 130 -12.26 -13.68 10.44
N ALA A 131 -12.10 -14.99 10.62
CA ALA A 131 -13.18 -15.98 10.45
C ALA A 131 -14.19 -15.98 11.62
N GLY A 132 -13.98 -15.18 12.66
CA GLY A 132 -14.76 -15.17 13.90
C GLY A 132 -14.08 -15.94 15.03
N GLY A 133 -14.40 -15.58 16.27
CA GLY A 133 -13.79 -16.13 17.47
C GLY A 133 -12.43 -15.52 17.84
N SER A 134 -11.76 -16.12 18.81
CA SER A 134 -10.43 -15.70 19.28
C SER A 134 -9.49 -16.89 19.47
N ARG A 135 -8.19 -16.63 19.34
CA ARG A 135 -7.11 -17.56 19.66
C ARG A 135 -6.08 -16.85 20.53
N THR A 136 -5.75 -17.45 21.66
CA THR A 136 -4.63 -17.00 22.49
C THR A 136 -3.39 -17.80 22.13
N ILE A 137 -2.29 -17.10 21.89
CA ILE A 137 -1.03 -17.67 21.44
C ILE A 137 0.06 -17.36 22.46
N GLU A 138 0.77 -18.40 22.89
CA GLU A 138 1.95 -18.29 23.73
C GLU A 138 3.22 -18.40 22.88
N ALA A 139 4.17 -17.49 23.09
CA ALA A 139 5.44 -17.50 22.37
C ALA A 139 6.62 -17.05 23.24
N LYS A 140 7.82 -17.53 22.92
CA LYS A 140 9.05 -17.09 23.60
C LYS A 140 9.33 -15.60 23.39
N SER A 141 8.94 -15.08 22.23
CA SER A 141 9.16 -13.68 21.86
C SER A 141 8.05 -13.15 20.97
N VAL A 142 7.75 -11.86 21.10
CA VAL A 142 6.77 -11.15 20.27
C VAL A 142 7.43 -9.95 19.61
N MET A 143 7.32 -9.83 18.29
CA MET A 143 7.80 -8.69 17.53
C MET A 143 6.63 -7.83 17.05
N LEU A 144 6.68 -6.53 17.37
CA LEU A 144 5.70 -5.57 16.90
C LEU A 144 6.14 -4.96 15.55
N ALA A 145 5.39 -5.26 14.50
CA ALA A 145 5.58 -4.73 13.15
C ALA A 145 4.27 -4.13 12.59
N VAL A 146 3.51 -3.47 13.45
CA VAL A 146 2.13 -2.96 13.18
C VAL A 146 2.05 -1.80 12.19
N GLY A 147 3.18 -1.19 11.84
CA GLY A 147 3.27 -0.11 10.86
C GLY A 147 2.62 1.19 11.32
N ALA A 148 2.08 1.95 10.36
CA ALA A 148 1.47 3.26 10.57
C ALA A 148 0.12 3.36 9.85
N ARG A 149 -0.61 4.46 10.07
CA ARG A 149 -1.85 4.79 9.36
C ARG A 149 -1.87 6.27 8.99
N ALA A 150 -2.67 6.64 7.99
CA ALA A 150 -2.88 8.05 7.65
C ALA A 150 -3.45 8.79 8.86
N ARG A 151 -2.91 9.99 9.09
CA ARG A 151 -3.43 10.94 10.08
C ARG A 151 -4.54 11.76 9.42
N ALA A 152 -5.74 11.73 9.99
CA ALA A 152 -6.80 12.69 9.68
C ALA A 152 -6.55 14.01 10.41
N LEU A 153 -7.03 15.12 9.85
CA LEU A 153 -6.95 16.45 10.46
C LEU A 153 -8.36 17.05 10.62
N PRO A 154 -9.20 16.45 11.50
CA PRO A 154 -10.59 16.88 11.70
C PRO A 154 -10.68 18.35 12.14
N GLN A 155 -9.69 18.85 12.88
CA GLN A 155 -9.66 20.21 13.40
C GLN A 155 -9.65 21.31 12.31
N ILE A 156 -9.31 20.97 11.07
CA ILE A 156 -9.37 21.88 9.91
C ILE A 156 -10.31 21.35 8.82
N GLY A 157 -11.21 20.43 9.15
CA GLY A 157 -12.18 19.85 8.22
C GLY A 157 -11.58 18.92 7.17
N LEU A 158 -10.34 18.44 7.34
CA LEU A 158 -9.67 17.54 6.40
C LEU A 158 -9.81 16.08 6.86
N GLU A 159 -11.03 15.56 6.70
CA GLU A 159 -11.34 14.14 6.80
C GLU A 159 -11.54 13.56 5.40
N ALA A 160 -10.99 12.37 5.17
CA ALA A 160 -11.11 11.73 3.86
C ALA A 160 -12.56 11.33 3.60
N ASP A 161 -13.14 11.86 2.53
CA ASP A 161 -14.50 11.56 2.08
C ASP A 161 -14.52 10.60 0.87
N GLY A 162 -13.34 10.32 0.29
CA GLY A 162 -13.19 9.46 -0.89
C GLY A 162 -13.67 10.07 -2.21
N ASP A 163 -14.08 11.34 -2.21
CA ASP A 163 -14.55 12.09 -3.38
C ASP A 163 -13.68 13.33 -3.65
N LYS A 164 -13.64 14.28 -2.70
CA LYS A 164 -12.87 15.53 -2.80
C LYS A 164 -11.64 15.55 -1.92
N ILE A 165 -11.72 14.92 -0.75
CA ILE A 165 -10.64 14.79 0.22
C ILE A 165 -10.17 13.34 0.20
N TRP A 166 -8.98 13.14 -0.37
CA TRP A 166 -8.42 11.81 -0.55
C TRP A 166 -7.39 11.47 0.52
N ALA A 167 -7.49 10.27 1.07
CA ALA A 167 -6.36 9.61 1.69
C ALA A 167 -5.52 8.88 0.63
N TYR A 168 -4.42 8.27 1.06
CA TYR A 168 -3.51 7.56 0.14
C TYR A 168 -4.19 6.41 -0.64
N ARG A 169 -5.21 5.76 -0.08
CA ARG A 169 -5.93 4.67 -0.77
C ARG A 169 -6.76 5.21 -1.93
N ASP A 170 -7.49 6.30 -1.68
CA ASP A 170 -8.31 6.97 -2.69
C ASP A 170 -7.43 7.53 -3.82
N ALA A 171 -6.28 8.11 -3.48
CA ALA A 171 -5.32 8.62 -4.46
C ALA A 171 -4.66 7.53 -5.31
N LEU A 172 -4.58 6.29 -4.83
CA LEU A 172 -3.99 5.15 -5.55
C LEU A 172 -4.99 4.38 -6.41
N ALA A 173 -6.29 4.53 -6.13
CA ALA A 173 -7.37 3.93 -6.90
C ALA A 173 -8.54 4.92 -7.06
N PRO A 174 -8.30 6.11 -7.64
CA PRO A 174 -9.34 7.12 -7.80
C PRO A 174 -10.37 6.65 -8.83
N LYS A 175 -11.64 6.91 -8.56
CA LYS A 175 -12.75 6.54 -9.48
C LYS A 175 -12.73 7.34 -10.78
N LYS A 176 -12.15 8.54 -10.76
CA LYS A 176 -12.09 9.47 -11.89
C LYS A 176 -10.79 10.26 -11.83
N LEU A 177 -10.24 10.60 -13.00
CA LEU A 177 -9.13 11.52 -13.10
C LEU A 177 -9.59 12.94 -12.72
N PRO A 178 -8.98 13.60 -11.72
CA PRO A 178 -9.37 14.95 -11.34
C PRO A 178 -8.84 15.96 -12.35
N GLN A 179 -9.58 17.04 -12.59
CA GLN A 179 -9.13 18.14 -13.46
C GLN A 179 -7.99 18.95 -12.83
N ASP A 180 -7.97 19.05 -11.50
CA ASP A 180 -6.91 19.70 -10.72
C ASP A 180 -6.70 18.89 -9.43
N LEU A 181 -5.44 18.67 -9.07
CA LEU A 181 -5.07 17.95 -7.85
C LEU A 181 -4.25 18.88 -6.96
N ARG A 182 -4.81 19.26 -5.81
CA ARG A 182 -4.13 20.12 -4.83
C ARG A 182 -3.60 19.28 -3.68
N GLY A 183 -2.28 19.23 -3.55
CA GLY A 183 -1.63 18.67 -2.37
C GLY A 183 -1.44 19.74 -1.30
N HIS A 184 -1.85 19.46 -0.06
CA HIS A 184 -1.46 20.27 1.09
C HIS A 184 0.04 20.05 1.39
N ARG A 185 0.90 20.76 0.67
CA ARG A 185 2.34 20.78 0.95
C ARG A 185 2.56 21.71 2.14
N LEU A 186 2.87 21.14 3.31
CA LEU A 186 3.46 21.88 4.44
C LEU A 186 4.83 22.40 3.94
N GLY A 187 4.85 23.58 3.33
CA GLY A 187 6.03 24.14 2.68
C GLY A 187 5.75 24.57 1.24
N ARG A 188 5.86 25.88 1.01
CA ARG A 188 5.65 26.59 -0.26
C ARG A 188 6.34 25.88 -1.43
N HIS A 189 5.59 25.28 -2.36
CA HIS A 189 5.90 25.26 -3.81
C HIS A 189 4.67 24.73 -4.56
N ARG A 190 4.02 25.61 -5.32
CA ARG A 190 2.84 25.32 -6.15
C ARG A 190 3.33 24.70 -7.47
N HIS A 191 3.25 23.38 -7.64
CA HIS A 191 3.37 22.78 -8.98
C HIS A 191 1.97 22.71 -9.61
N ARG A 192 1.78 23.47 -10.70
CA ARG A 192 0.57 23.45 -11.53
C ARG A 192 0.56 22.17 -12.36
N VAL A 193 -0.34 21.23 -12.06
CA VAL A 193 -0.67 20.06 -12.91
C VAL A 193 -1.46 20.48 -14.19
N ARG A 194 -1.66 21.78 -14.41
CA ARG A 194 -2.58 22.33 -15.43
C ARG A 194 -2.06 22.28 -16.88
N GLN A 195 -0.86 21.78 -17.15
CA GLN A 195 -0.25 21.86 -18.50
C GLN A 195 -0.47 20.62 -19.39
N LEU A 196 -0.94 19.49 -18.87
CA LEU A 196 -1.05 18.24 -19.65
C LEU A 196 -2.47 17.88 -20.11
N LEU A 197 -3.50 18.68 -19.76
CA LEU A 197 -4.86 18.45 -20.24
C LEU A 197 -5.10 19.25 -21.55
N PRO A 198 -5.56 18.60 -22.64
CA PRO A 198 -5.92 19.32 -23.86
C PRO A 198 -7.06 20.29 -23.55
N ARG A 199 -6.85 21.58 -23.85
CA ARG A 199 -7.90 22.60 -23.71
C ARG A 199 -9.05 22.28 -24.67
N PRO A 200 -10.32 22.29 -24.24
CA PRO A 200 -11.43 22.23 -25.17
C PRO A 200 -11.34 23.43 -26.13
N ARG A 201 -11.34 23.16 -27.43
CA ARG A 201 -11.42 24.20 -28.47
C ARG A 201 -12.70 25.00 -28.22
N ARG A 202 -12.56 26.30 -27.91
CA ARG A 202 -13.70 27.23 -27.94
C ARG A 202 -14.25 27.20 -29.37
N ARG A 203 -15.49 26.73 -29.53
CA ARG A 203 -16.25 26.96 -30.77
C ARG A 203 -16.36 28.47 -30.94
N GLY A 204 -16.05 28.92 -32.15
CA GLY A 204 -15.94 30.32 -32.52
C GLY A 204 -17.24 31.07 -32.25
N ASP A 205 -17.06 32.27 -31.73
CA ASP A 205 -18.03 33.35 -31.84
C ASP A 205 -17.64 34.08 -33.14
N SER A 206 -18.44 33.90 -34.18
CA SER A 206 -18.34 34.67 -35.41
C SER A 206 -19.76 35.06 -35.81
N ARG A 207 -19.96 36.38 -35.74
CA ARG A 207 -20.94 37.26 -36.37
C ARG A 207 -21.79 36.63 -37.47
#